data_AF-A0ABD3PCS1-F1
#
_entry.id   AF-A0ABD3PCS1-F1
#
_cell.length_a   1.000
_cell.length_b   1.000
_cell.length_c   1.000
_cell.angle_alpha   90.00
_cell.angle_beta   90.00
_cell.angle_gamma   90.00
#
_symmetry.space_group_name_H-M   'P 1'
#
loop_
_entity.id
_entity.type
_entity.pdbx_description
1 polymer ?
#
loop_
_entity_poly.entity_id
_entity_poly.type
_entity_poly.pdbx_seq_one_letter_code
_entity_poly.pdbx_strand_id
1 'polypeptide(L)'
;MMNGKRTTRAMASPTIQLMLLALSSGICSPAHAFQPLMAHRAQIRRASDIRWNIDTMNLNRTSRLYGVVQDIESQAKMAADTWSIEVTSFLEPDVAKKVDELFQDRADVVAFRVVGGRRMPSASETISSGEGRRSRFVFVHPELGLDIGTAESEYCTVILVENVNLKASNTLPNALAGIGVNLDQVGDIVVTDNSTVYMVVDPTVAKQCLRLLSKELVGVGISLSLVDEHEFMPDGEIQEMKLSRILERKMDRKKYEKGYVQFS
;
A
#
# COMPACT_ATOMS: atom_id res chain seq x y z
N MET A 1 1.76 67.99 31.76
CA MET A 1 3.04 67.62 32.40
C MET A 1 3.52 66.34 31.72
N MET A 2 4.49 66.47 30.81
CA MET A 2 5.90 66.05 30.98
C MET A 2 6.05 64.53 31.17
N ASN A 3 6.88 63.74 30.49
CA ASN A 3 7.95 63.85 29.48
C ASN A 3 8.09 62.39 28.96
N GLY A 4 8.48 62.02 27.73
CA GLY A 4 9.56 62.54 26.90
C GLY A 4 10.68 61.48 26.79
N LYS A 5 11.00 61.06 25.56
CA LYS A 5 12.33 60.70 24.96
C LYS A 5 12.13 59.64 23.84
N ARG A 6 12.27 59.98 22.55
CA ARG A 6 13.52 60.19 21.75
C ARG A 6 14.29 58.85 21.59
N THR A 7 14.78 58.38 20.44
CA THR A 7 15.21 59.04 19.19
C THR A 7 15.66 57.97 18.17
N THR A 8 15.35 58.18 16.87
CA THR A 8 16.19 58.04 15.64
C THR A 8 17.01 56.76 15.38
N ARG A 9 17.15 56.20 14.16
CA ARG A 9 17.57 56.77 12.85
C ARG A 9 17.44 55.60 11.82
N ALA A 10 16.84 55.73 10.63
CA ALA A 10 17.47 56.08 9.33
C ALA A 10 18.80 55.32 9.07
N MET A 11 19.14 54.74 7.93
CA MET A 11 18.62 54.66 6.55
C MET A 11 19.57 53.71 5.78
N ALA A 12 19.24 53.40 4.52
CA ALA A 12 20.14 53.12 3.38
C ALA A 12 20.27 51.66 2.88
N SER A 13 19.44 51.37 1.87
CA SER A 13 19.85 50.81 0.56
C SER A 13 20.80 51.82 -0.13
N PRO A 14 21.77 51.50 -1.03
CA PRO A 14 21.60 50.82 -2.34
C PRO A 14 22.77 49.87 -2.74
N THR A 15 22.57 48.86 -3.60
CA THR A 15 22.73 48.85 -5.08
C THR A 15 24.14 49.20 -5.61
N ILE A 16 24.59 48.41 -6.61
CA ILE A 16 25.45 48.77 -7.77
C ILE A 16 26.94 48.31 -7.77
N GLN A 17 27.25 47.37 -8.71
CA GLN A 17 28.42 47.29 -9.63
C GLN A 17 29.84 47.06 -9.07
N LEU A 18 30.83 46.50 -9.78
CA LEU A 18 31.03 45.85 -11.09
C LEU A 18 32.50 45.33 -11.06
N MET A 19 32.77 44.21 -11.72
CA MET A 19 33.96 43.89 -12.55
C MET A 19 35.43 44.19 -12.14
N LEU A 20 36.23 43.17 -12.46
CA LEU A 20 37.52 43.17 -13.18
C LEU A 20 38.87 43.28 -12.41
N LEU A 21 39.65 42.20 -12.57
CA LEU A 21 41.10 42.12 -12.92
C LEU A 21 42.13 42.76 -11.95
N ALA A 22 43.36 42.28 -11.78
CA ALA A 22 44.08 41.06 -12.13
C ALA A 22 45.49 41.15 -11.50
N LEU A 23 46.21 40.02 -11.53
CA LEU A 23 47.68 39.88 -11.56
C LEU A 23 48.48 40.22 -10.29
N SER A 24 49.16 39.20 -9.73
CA SER A 24 50.59 39.00 -10.03
C SER A 24 51.17 37.76 -9.31
N SER A 25 51.81 36.87 -10.11
CA SER A 25 53.06 36.10 -9.86
C SER A 25 53.25 35.28 -8.55
N GLY A 26 53.74 34.04 -8.54
CA GLY A 26 54.24 33.14 -9.58
C GLY A 26 55.07 31.96 -9.01
N ILE A 27 55.18 30.91 -9.85
CA ILE A 27 56.34 29.99 -10.09
C ILE A 27 56.47 28.67 -9.27
N CYS A 28 56.85 27.62 -10.05
CA CYS A 28 57.22 26.21 -9.78
C CYS A 28 56.06 25.19 -9.70
N SER A 29 55.99 24.06 -10.43
CA SER A 29 56.81 23.37 -11.44
C SER A 29 55.94 22.20 -12.01
N PRO A 30 56.33 21.49 -13.11
CA PRO A 30 55.42 20.70 -13.94
C PRO A 30 55.41 19.20 -13.59
N ALA A 31 54.22 18.62 -13.38
CA ALA A 31 53.97 17.19 -13.58
C ALA A 31 52.45 16.91 -13.54
N HIS A 32 51.99 15.99 -14.38
CA HIS A 32 50.63 15.43 -14.45
C HIS A 32 49.54 16.26 -15.13
N ALA A 33 49.71 16.47 -16.43
CA ALA A 33 48.57 16.53 -17.33
C ALA A 33 48.13 15.09 -17.66
N PHE A 34 47.17 14.53 -16.93
CA PHE A 34 46.30 13.45 -17.42
C PHE A 34 45.08 13.31 -16.50
N GLN A 35 43.91 13.20 -17.13
CA GLN A 35 42.55 13.00 -16.58
C GLN A 35 41.77 14.31 -16.30
N PRO A 36 40.73 14.58 -17.12
CA PRO A 36 39.40 14.15 -16.70
C PRO A 36 38.56 13.65 -17.90
N LEU A 37 38.59 12.34 -18.16
CA LEU A 37 37.66 11.69 -19.11
C LEU A 37 37.00 10.42 -18.54
N MET A 38 37.33 10.06 -17.29
CA MET A 38 36.76 8.89 -16.60
C MET A 38 35.56 9.25 -15.70
N ALA A 39 35.47 10.49 -15.19
CA ALA A 39 34.36 10.90 -14.33
C ALA A 39 33.02 10.97 -15.10
N HIS A 40 33.04 11.38 -16.37
CA HIS A 40 31.83 11.48 -17.18
C HIS A 40 31.31 10.11 -17.67
N ARG A 41 32.21 9.15 -17.92
CA ARG A 41 31.86 7.76 -18.29
C ARG A 41 31.24 6.98 -17.14
N ALA A 42 31.63 7.22 -15.88
CA ALA A 42 31.03 6.59 -14.72
C ALA A 42 29.59 7.06 -14.44
N GLN A 43 29.29 8.33 -14.75
CA GLN A 43 27.98 8.94 -14.55
C GLN A 43 26.95 8.49 -15.62
N ILE A 44 27.40 8.32 -16.86
CA ILE A 44 26.57 7.76 -17.95
C ILE A 44 26.26 6.27 -17.72
N ARG A 45 27.21 5.47 -17.22
CA ARG A 45 26.96 4.06 -16.87
C ARG A 45 25.93 3.92 -15.73
N ARG A 46 26.00 4.74 -14.68
CA ARG A 46 24.97 4.73 -13.62
C ARG A 46 23.59 5.14 -14.15
N ALA A 47 23.51 6.13 -15.04
CA ALA A 47 22.24 6.56 -15.62
C ALA A 47 21.63 5.48 -16.53
N SER A 48 22.45 4.77 -17.32
CA SER A 48 21.98 3.64 -18.13
C SER A 48 21.55 2.45 -17.27
N ASP A 49 22.29 2.13 -16.21
CA ASP A 49 21.94 1.02 -15.30
C ASP A 49 20.65 1.31 -14.52
N ILE A 50 20.42 2.56 -14.10
CA ILE A 50 19.16 2.98 -13.47
C ILE A 50 18.00 2.88 -14.48
N ARG A 51 18.19 3.31 -15.73
CA ARG A 51 17.15 3.27 -16.77
C ARG A 51 16.75 1.85 -17.13
N TRP A 52 17.72 0.96 -17.34
CA TRP A 52 17.45 -0.46 -17.60
C TRP A 52 16.68 -1.13 -16.46
N ASN A 53 17.00 -0.80 -15.20
CA ASN A 53 16.33 -1.35 -14.02
C ASN A 53 14.88 -0.85 -13.89
N ILE A 54 14.60 0.40 -14.26
CA ILE A 54 13.24 0.97 -14.29
C ILE A 54 12.40 0.30 -15.38
N ASP A 55 12.95 0.12 -16.58
CA ASP A 55 12.23 -0.49 -17.71
C ASP A 55 11.93 -1.97 -17.46
N THR A 56 12.85 -2.71 -16.82
CA THR A 56 12.59 -4.11 -16.40
C THR A 56 11.60 -4.22 -15.24
N MET A 57 11.60 -3.27 -14.30
CA MET A 57 10.59 -3.22 -13.24
C MET A 57 9.19 -2.91 -13.79
N ASN A 58 9.09 -2.05 -14.81
CA ASN A 58 7.82 -1.74 -15.47
C ASN A 58 7.29 -2.91 -16.29
N LEU A 59 8.13 -3.61 -17.04
CA LEU A 59 7.71 -4.76 -17.85
C LEU A 59 7.15 -5.91 -16.99
N ASN A 60 7.78 -6.17 -15.84
CA ASN A 60 7.31 -7.18 -14.87
C ASN A 60 6.02 -6.77 -14.15
N ARG A 61 5.76 -5.47 -13.98
CA ARG A 61 4.46 -5.01 -13.44
C ARG A 61 3.36 -5.18 -14.46
N THR A 62 3.59 -4.81 -15.72
CA THR A 62 2.57 -4.92 -16.77
C THR A 62 2.17 -6.36 -17.05
N SER A 63 3.12 -7.32 -17.03
CA SER A 63 2.81 -8.74 -17.25
C SER A 63 2.00 -9.36 -16.11
N ARG A 64 2.33 -9.02 -14.85
CA ARG A 64 1.55 -9.45 -13.68
C ARG A 64 0.13 -8.87 -13.69
N LEU A 65 0.00 -7.59 -14.02
CA LEU A 65 -1.30 -6.92 -14.10
C LEU A 65 -2.19 -7.56 -15.17
N TYR A 66 -1.62 -7.94 -16.32
CA TYR A 66 -2.38 -8.59 -17.39
C TYR A 66 -2.92 -9.95 -16.95
N GLY A 67 -2.10 -10.77 -16.28
CA GLY A 67 -2.56 -12.06 -15.74
C GLY A 67 -3.70 -11.92 -14.74
N VAL A 68 -3.56 -11.00 -13.78
CA VAL A 68 -4.59 -10.74 -12.75
C VAL A 68 -5.91 -10.29 -13.38
N VAL A 69 -5.88 -9.39 -14.37
CA VAL A 69 -7.09 -8.93 -15.06
C VAL A 69 -7.76 -10.06 -15.85
N GLN A 70 -6.97 -10.95 -16.47
CA GLN A 70 -7.51 -12.10 -17.19
C GLN A 70 -8.20 -13.10 -16.24
N ASP A 71 -7.62 -13.34 -15.06
CA ASP A 71 -8.24 -14.20 -14.04
C ASP A 71 -9.56 -13.61 -13.52
N ILE A 72 -9.59 -12.29 -13.31
CA ILE A 72 -10.79 -11.54 -12.89
C ILE A 72 -11.88 -11.61 -13.97
N GLU A 73 -11.51 -11.42 -15.24
CA GLU A 73 -12.44 -11.58 -16.36
C GLU A 73 -13.02 -12.99 -16.43
N SER A 74 -12.21 -14.01 -16.17
CA SER A 74 -12.68 -15.38 -16.10
C SER A 74 -13.69 -15.58 -14.95
N GLN A 75 -13.45 -14.99 -13.78
CA GLN A 75 -14.38 -15.04 -12.65
C GLN A 75 -15.70 -14.35 -12.97
N ALA A 76 -15.65 -13.15 -13.53
CA ALA A 76 -16.84 -12.40 -13.90
C ALA A 76 -17.67 -13.15 -14.95
N LYS A 77 -17.01 -13.78 -15.93
CA LYS A 77 -17.68 -14.64 -16.90
C LYS A 77 -18.33 -15.86 -16.26
N MET A 78 -17.64 -16.52 -15.32
CA MET A 78 -18.24 -17.64 -14.59
C MET A 78 -19.49 -17.21 -13.81
N ALA A 79 -19.44 -16.08 -13.10
CA ALA A 79 -20.59 -15.53 -12.38
C ALA A 79 -21.77 -15.28 -13.33
N ALA A 80 -21.52 -14.71 -14.51
CA ALA A 80 -22.54 -14.47 -15.53
C ALA A 80 -23.12 -15.77 -16.12
N ASP A 81 -22.26 -16.70 -16.53
CA ASP A 81 -22.67 -17.93 -17.23
C ASP A 81 -23.36 -18.94 -16.29
N THR A 82 -22.93 -19.01 -15.03
CA THR A 82 -23.40 -20.04 -14.08
C THR A 82 -24.37 -19.50 -13.03
N TRP A 83 -24.63 -18.19 -13.03
CA TRP A 83 -25.46 -17.52 -12.03
C TRP A 83 -24.94 -17.74 -10.60
N SER A 84 -23.61 -17.85 -10.47
CA SER A 84 -22.92 -17.95 -9.19
C SER A 84 -22.48 -16.57 -8.69
N ILE A 85 -22.03 -16.53 -7.43
CA ILE A 85 -21.32 -15.40 -6.86
C ILE A 85 -19.84 -15.75 -6.87
N GLU A 86 -19.04 -14.96 -7.58
CA GLU A 86 -17.59 -15.11 -7.63
C GLU A 86 -16.92 -13.94 -6.93
N VAL A 87 -15.86 -14.21 -6.17
CA VAL A 87 -15.24 -13.18 -5.34
C VAL A 87 -13.73 -13.20 -5.46
N THR A 88 -13.16 -12.03 -5.74
CA THR A 88 -11.72 -11.88 -5.84
C THR A 88 -11.06 -11.88 -4.45
N SER A 89 -9.72 -12.03 -4.46
CA SER A 89 -8.88 -11.58 -3.35
C SER A 89 -8.89 -10.05 -3.21
N PHE A 90 -8.31 -9.53 -2.12
CA PHE A 90 -8.07 -8.10 -1.95
C PHE A 90 -6.97 -7.62 -2.91
N LEU A 91 -7.36 -6.75 -3.83
CA LEU A 91 -6.53 -6.18 -4.86
C LEU A 91 -5.89 -4.87 -4.39
N GLU A 92 -4.72 -4.56 -4.92
CA GLU A 92 -4.06 -3.26 -4.77
C GLU A 92 -4.88 -2.13 -5.43
N PRO A 93 -4.75 -0.87 -4.99
CA PRO A 93 -5.61 0.24 -5.43
C PRO A 93 -5.54 0.47 -6.95
N ASP A 94 -4.34 0.36 -7.53
CA ASP A 94 -4.12 0.55 -8.97
C ASP A 94 -4.82 -0.55 -9.80
N VAL A 95 -4.94 -1.76 -9.25
CA VAL A 95 -5.61 -2.88 -9.91
C VAL A 95 -7.12 -2.74 -9.74
N ALA A 96 -7.57 -2.47 -8.52
CA ALA A 96 -8.97 -2.26 -8.21
C ALA A 96 -9.59 -1.17 -9.09
N LYS A 97 -8.89 -0.03 -9.27
CA LYS A 97 -9.35 1.05 -10.14
C LYS A 97 -9.56 0.59 -11.60
N LYS A 98 -8.66 -0.25 -12.11
CA LYS A 98 -8.81 -0.79 -13.48
C LYS A 98 -9.98 -1.76 -13.59
N VAL A 99 -10.22 -2.55 -12.55
CA VAL A 99 -11.38 -3.45 -12.50
C VAL A 99 -12.67 -2.63 -12.47
N ASP A 100 -12.75 -1.58 -11.64
CA ASP A 100 -13.90 -0.65 -11.66
C ASP A 100 -14.15 -0.12 -13.08
N GLU A 101 -13.12 0.42 -13.74
CA GLU A 101 -13.22 0.97 -15.10
C GLU A 101 -13.63 -0.08 -16.15
N LEU A 102 -13.18 -1.33 -16.02
CA LEU A 102 -13.48 -2.41 -16.97
C LEU A 102 -14.91 -2.94 -16.85
N PHE A 103 -15.49 -2.92 -15.63
CA PHE A 103 -16.78 -3.55 -15.35
C PHE A 103 -17.92 -2.54 -15.16
N GLN A 104 -17.64 -1.23 -15.15
CA GLN A 104 -18.64 -0.18 -14.93
C GLN A 104 -19.84 -0.22 -15.91
N ASP A 105 -19.59 -0.52 -17.18
CA ASP A 105 -20.60 -0.46 -18.24
C ASP A 105 -21.07 -1.84 -18.73
N ARG A 106 -20.78 -2.91 -17.97
CA ARG A 106 -21.18 -4.27 -18.35
C ARG A 106 -22.62 -4.56 -17.93
N ALA A 107 -23.37 -5.16 -18.85
CA ALA A 107 -24.77 -5.54 -18.64
C ALA A 107 -24.95 -7.00 -18.23
N ASP A 108 -23.95 -7.84 -18.45
CA ASP A 108 -23.99 -9.29 -18.22
C ASP A 108 -23.53 -9.71 -16.82
N VAL A 109 -22.83 -8.82 -16.11
CA VAL A 109 -22.34 -9.05 -14.76
C VAL A 109 -22.35 -7.73 -13.98
N VAL A 110 -22.74 -7.80 -12.71
CA VAL A 110 -22.60 -6.69 -11.77
C VAL A 110 -21.35 -6.93 -10.94
N ALA A 111 -20.52 -5.89 -10.81
CA ALA A 111 -19.31 -5.91 -10.01
C ALA A 111 -19.45 -4.98 -8.81
N PHE A 112 -19.51 -5.55 -7.60
CA PHE A 112 -19.53 -4.79 -6.36
C PHE A 112 -18.12 -4.65 -5.79
N ARG A 113 -17.62 -3.42 -5.71
CA ARG A 113 -16.34 -3.14 -5.03
C ARG A 113 -16.55 -3.09 -3.53
N VAL A 114 -15.98 -4.07 -2.84
CA VAL A 114 -16.05 -4.24 -1.38
C VAL A 114 -14.71 -3.84 -0.76
N VAL A 115 -14.75 -2.83 0.11
CA VAL A 115 -13.56 -2.25 0.76
C VAL A 115 -13.39 -2.67 2.22
N GLY A 116 -14.48 -3.07 2.89
CA GLY A 116 -14.48 -3.36 4.33
C GLY A 116 -14.32 -2.10 5.17
N GLY A 117 -15.29 -1.84 6.04
CA GLY A 117 -15.42 -0.54 6.72
C GLY A 117 -16.57 0.23 6.10
N ARG A 118 -17.77 -0.04 6.64
CA ARG A 118 -19.07 0.36 6.08
C ARG A 118 -19.10 1.86 5.81
N ARG A 119 -19.52 2.27 4.62
CA ARG A 119 -19.57 3.67 4.19
C ARG A 119 -20.74 4.40 4.86
N MET A 120 -20.52 5.64 5.29
CA MET A 120 -21.64 6.58 5.52
C MET A 120 -22.25 6.94 4.15
N PRO A 121 -23.55 6.78 3.90
CA PRO A 121 -24.18 7.21 2.64
C PRO A 121 -24.26 8.74 2.47
N SER A 122 -23.58 9.54 3.30
CA SER A 122 -23.80 11.00 3.37
C SER A 122 -22.56 11.90 3.30
N ALA A 123 -21.35 11.37 3.13
CA ALA A 123 -20.16 12.20 2.99
C ALA A 123 -19.38 11.81 1.75
N SER A 124 -19.55 12.61 0.68
CA SER A 124 -18.63 12.80 -0.46
C SER A 124 -17.86 11.56 -0.92
N GLU A 125 -18.11 11.11 -2.16
CA GLU A 125 -17.41 10.03 -2.89
C GLU A 125 -15.86 10.13 -2.95
N THR A 126 -15.28 11.17 -2.36
CA THR A 126 -13.87 11.24 -2.01
C THR A 126 -13.56 10.32 -0.83
N ILE A 127 -13.18 9.09 -1.17
CA ILE A 127 -12.36 8.22 -0.32
C ILE A 127 -11.31 9.09 0.42
N SER A 128 -11.30 9.05 1.75
CA SER A 128 -10.31 9.74 2.59
C SER A 128 -8.88 9.35 2.14
N SER A 129 -7.85 10.10 2.51
CA SER A 129 -6.46 9.82 2.06
C SER A 129 -5.89 8.56 2.72
N GLY A 130 -6.43 7.40 2.39
CA GLY A 130 -6.27 6.22 3.23
C GLY A 130 -7.20 5.11 2.77
N GLU A 131 -8.45 5.14 3.19
CA GLU A 131 -9.34 3.97 3.24
C GLU A 131 -9.67 3.37 1.86
N GLY A 132 -10.02 2.08 1.82
CA GLY A 132 -10.37 1.39 0.58
C GLY A 132 -9.24 1.30 -0.44
N ARG A 133 -7.98 1.38 0.03
CA ARG A 133 -6.80 1.17 -0.81
C ARG A 133 -6.80 -0.25 -1.34
N ARG A 134 -7.04 -1.22 -0.47
CA ARG A 134 -7.27 -2.60 -0.89
C ARG A 134 -8.75 -2.91 -0.92
N SER A 135 -9.21 -3.45 -2.04
CA SER A 135 -10.59 -3.85 -2.20
C SER A 135 -10.69 -5.16 -2.94
N ARG A 136 -11.75 -5.91 -2.66
CA ARG A 136 -12.13 -7.08 -3.44
C ARG A 136 -13.39 -6.80 -4.24
N PHE A 137 -13.63 -7.61 -5.25
CA PHE A 137 -14.82 -7.52 -6.10
C PHE A 137 -15.69 -8.75 -5.90
N VAL A 138 -16.98 -8.51 -5.77
CA VAL A 138 -18.01 -9.55 -5.81
C VAL A 138 -18.71 -9.43 -7.16
N PHE A 139 -18.56 -10.47 -7.97
CA PHE A 139 -19.21 -10.58 -9.27
C PHE A 139 -20.47 -11.42 -9.15
N VAL A 140 -21.55 -10.93 -9.73
CA VAL A 140 -22.85 -11.58 -9.66
C VAL A 140 -23.65 -11.31 -10.92
N HIS A 141 -24.48 -12.27 -11.32
CA HIS A 141 -25.45 -12.04 -12.38
C HIS A 141 -26.45 -10.93 -11.96
N PRO A 142 -26.78 -9.96 -12.83
CA PRO A 142 -27.64 -8.81 -12.47
C PRO A 142 -29.02 -9.21 -11.92
N GLU A 143 -29.54 -10.35 -12.34
CA GLU A 143 -30.87 -10.84 -11.93
C GLU A 143 -30.86 -11.60 -10.58
N LEU A 144 -29.69 -11.84 -9.97
CA LEU A 144 -29.60 -12.55 -8.69
C LEU A 144 -30.08 -11.70 -7.49
N GLY A 145 -30.20 -10.38 -7.67
CA GLY A 145 -30.77 -9.47 -6.67
C GLY A 145 -29.88 -9.20 -5.44
N LEU A 146 -28.57 -9.48 -5.54
CA LEU A 146 -27.60 -9.11 -4.50
C LEU A 146 -27.38 -7.59 -4.50
N ASP A 147 -27.43 -6.96 -3.34
CA ASP A 147 -27.12 -5.54 -3.17
C ASP A 147 -25.73 -5.34 -2.55
N ILE A 148 -25.20 -4.11 -2.65
CA ILE A 148 -23.88 -3.77 -2.12
C ILE A 148 -23.79 -3.99 -0.60
N GLY A 149 -24.86 -3.75 0.15
CA GLY A 149 -24.87 -3.93 1.60
C GLY A 149 -24.67 -5.39 2.00
N THR A 150 -25.39 -6.30 1.34
CA THR A 150 -25.21 -7.75 1.54
C THR A 150 -23.83 -8.22 1.05
N ALA A 151 -23.34 -7.69 -0.07
CA ALA A 151 -22.00 -8.03 -0.55
C ALA A 151 -20.90 -7.62 0.45
N GLU A 152 -21.03 -6.44 1.07
CA GLU A 152 -20.10 -5.96 2.09
C GLU A 152 -20.17 -6.78 3.39
N SER A 153 -21.36 -7.20 3.84
CA SER A 153 -21.50 -7.98 5.08
C SER A 153 -21.08 -9.44 4.93
N GLU A 154 -21.40 -10.08 3.80
CA GLU A 154 -21.16 -11.51 3.60
C GLU A 154 -19.72 -11.82 3.17
N TYR A 155 -19.07 -10.92 2.41
CA TYR A 155 -17.75 -11.17 1.83
C TYR A 155 -16.64 -10.34 2.44
N CYS A 156 -16.93 -9.60 3.51
CA CYS A 156 -15.94 -8.81 4.21
C CYS A 156 -16.23 -8.77 5.71
N THR A 157 -15.18 -8.91 6.51
CA THR A 157 -15.29 -8.87 7.96
C THR A 157 -14.23 -7.95 8.52
N VAL A 158 -14.58 -7.17 9.54
CA VAL A 158 -13.64 -6.30 10.24
C VAL A 158 -13.32 -6.88 11.60
N ILE A 159 -12.03 -6.99 11.89
CA ILE A 159 -11.50 -7.43 13.18
C ILE A 159 -10.94 -6.20 13.90
N LEU A 160 -11.42 -5.97 15.12
CA LEU A 160 -10.84 -5.03 16.06
C LEU A 160 -9.78 -5.75 16.89
N VAL A 161 -8.60 -5.15 16.98
CA VAL A 161 -7.50 -5.59 17.82
C VAL A 161 -7.13 -4.44 18.76
N GLU A 162 -7.17 -4.67 20.07
CA GLU A 162 -6.85 -3.64 21.06
C GLU A 162 -5.64 -4.03 21.90
N ASN A 163 -5.07 -3.04 22.58
CA ASN A 163 -3.93 -3.18 23.50
C ASN A 163 -2.65 -3.75 22.87
N VAL A 164 -2.45 -3.50 21.58
CA VAL A 164 -1.24 -3.91 20.86
C VAL A 164 -0.14 -2.87 21.05
N ASN A 165 1.10 -3.30 21.22
CA ASN A 165 2.25 -2.41 21.16
C ASN A 165 2.85 -2.44 19.75
N LEU A 166 2.34 -1.59 18.86
CA LEU A 166 2.75 -1.58 17.45
C LEU A 166 4.23 -1.24 17.23
N LYS A 167 4.86 -0.53 18.19
CA LYS A 167 6.29 -0.18 18.12
C LYS A 167 7.19 -1.37 18.42
N ALA A 168 6.76 -2.26 19.31
CA ALA A 168 7.51 -3.44 19.73
C ALA A 168 7.08 -4.72 18.98
N SER A 169 5.88 -4.72 18.42
CA SER A 169 5.35 -5.84 17.65
C SER A 169 6.03 -5.94 16.30
N ASN A 170 6.12 -7.17 15.76
CA ASN A 170 6.27 -7.34 14.33
C ASN A 170 5.14 -6.58 13.62
N THR A 171 5.39 -6.07 12.41
CA THR A 171 4.32 -5.49 11.59
C THR A 171 3.18 -6.50 11.44
N LEU A 172 1.94 -6.04 11.45
CA LEU A 172 0.77 -6.91 11.33
C LEU A 172 0.83 -7.86 10.13
N PRO A 173 1.28 -7.45 8.93
CA PRO A 173 1.49 -8.36 7.80
C PRO A 173 2.41 -9.55 8.12
N ASN A 174 3.47 -9.34 8.91
CA ASN A 174 4.37 -10.42 9.32
C ASN A 174 3.69 -11.36 10.31
N ALA A 175 2.92 -10.83 11.27
CA ALA A 175 2.16 -11.64 12.23
C ALA A 175 1.11 -12.50 11.53
N LEU A 176 0.39 -11.92 10.56
CA LEU A 176 -0.60 -12.63 9.72
C LEU A 176 0.05 -13.75 8.90
N ALA A 177 1.19 -13.48 8.25
CA ALA A 177 1.94 -14.51 7.56
C ALA A 177 2.48 -15.59 8.51
N GLY A 178 2.87 -15.21 9.74
CA GLY A 178 3.33 -16.11 10.80
C GLY A 178 2.27 -17.13 11.21
N ILE A 179 1.00 -16.70 11.31
CA ILE A 179 -0.13 -17.60 11.58
C ILE A 179 -0.65 -18.33 10.33
N GLY A 180 -0.06 -18.09 9.16
CA GLY A 180 -0.41 -18.75 7.90
C GLY A 180 -1.60 -18.15 7.15
N VAL A 181 -1.95 -16.89 7.42
CA VAL A 181 -2.96 -16.15 6.65
C VAL A 181 -2.30 -15.58 5.39
N ASN A 182 -2.93 -15.78 4.22
CA ASN A 182 -2.46 -15.16 2.99
C ASN A 182 -2.82 -13.65 3.01
N LEU A 183 -1.87 -12.79 2.67
CA LEU A 183 -2.09 -11.34 2.62
C LEU A 183 -3.09 -10.92 1.54
N ASP A 184 -3.30 -11.76 0.53
CA ASP A 184 -4.34 -11.54 -0.48
C ASP A 184 -5.76 -11.66 0.11
N GLN A 185 -5.91 -12.26 1.30
CA GLN A 185 -7.18 -12.38 2.02
C GLN A 185 -7.37 -11.26 3.06
N VAL A 186 -6.49 -10.26 3.04
CA VAL A 186 -6.49 -9.14 3.99
C VAL A 186 -6.57 -7.84 3.20
N GLY A 187 -7.55 -7.02 3.56
CA GLY A 187 -7.75 -5.68 3.03
C GLY A 187 -6.90 -4.67 3.76
N ASP A 188 -7.49 -3.51 4.01
CA ASP A 188 -6.81 -2.44 4.74
C ASP A 188 -6.65 -2.77 6.23
N ILE A 189 -5.56 -2.25 6.78
CA ILE A 189 -5.24 -2.29 8.21
C ILE A 189 -5.12 -0.85 8.67
N VAL A 190 -6.06 -0.39 9.49
CA VAL A 190 -6.15 0.98 9.98
C VAL A 190 -5.72 1.05 11.45
N VAL A 191 -4.83 1.98 11.76
CA VAL A 191 -4.28 2.24 13.09
C VAL A 191 -4.77 3.59 13.57
N THR A 192 -5.50 3.62 14.68
CA THR A 192 -6.13 4.86 15.18
C THR A 192 -5.31 5.52 16.31
N ASP A 193 -4.89 4.75 17.32
CA ASP A 193 -4.30 5.30 18.56
C ASP A 193 -2.97 4.63 18.97
N ASN A 194 -2.19 4.11 18.02
CA ASN A 194 -0.96 3.32 18.24
C ASN A 194 -1.13 2.00 19.03
N SER A 195 -2.32 1.72 19.56
CA SER A 195 -2.63 0.47 20.27
C SER A 195 -3.88 -0.25 19.79
N THR A 196 -4.68 0.43 18.97
CA THR A 196 -5.94 -0.09 18.43
C THR A 196 -5.82 -0.19 16.92
N VAL A 197 -6.22 -1.34 16.39
CA VAL A 197 -6.11 -1.66 14.97
C VAL A 197 -7.40 -2.28 14.48
N TYR A 198 -7.89 -1.76 13.36
CA TYR A 198 -8.99 -2.32 12.60
C TYR A 198 -8.42 -2.99 11.38
N MET A 199 -8.79 -4.25 11.15
CA MET A 199 -8.28 -5.03 10.03
C MET A 199 -9.45 -5.60 9.24
N VAL A 200 -9.44 -5.30 7.95
CA VAL A 200 -10.36 -5.89 6.99
C VAL A 200 -9.83 -7.26 6.56
N VAL A 201 -10.65 -8.30 6.69
CA VAL A 201 -10.30 -9.67 6.29
C VAL A 201 -11.41 -10.37 5.52
N ASP A 202 -11.01 -11.38 4.75
CA ASP A 202 -11.91 -12.38 4.24
C ASP A 202 -12.56 -13.16 5.41
N PRO A 203 -13.90 -13.33 5.43
CA PRO A 203 -14.59 -14.06 6.49
C PRO A 203 -14.04 -15.49 6.73
N THR A 204 -13.48 -16.13 5.71
CA THR A 204 -12.90 -17.48 5.80
C THR A 204 -11.67 -17.54 6.71
N VAL A 205 -10.91 -16.44 6.84
CA VAL A 205 -9.72 -16.38 7.71
C VAL A 205 -10.00 -15.73 9.06
N ALA A 206 -11.17 -15.13 9.26
CA ALA A 206 -11.50 -14.39 10.48
C ALA A 206 -11.33 -15.23 11.75
N LYS A 207 -11.85 -16.47 11.78
CA LYS A 207 -11.72 -17.38 12.93
C LYS A 207 -10.27 -17.72 13.24
N GLN A 208 -9.42 -17.85 12.22
CA GLN A 208 -7.99 -18.12 12.38
C GLN A 208 -7.29 -16.92 13.00
N CYS A 209 -7.57 -15.71 12.51
CA CYS A 209 -7.06 -14.46 13.05
C CYS A 209 -7.44 -14.30 14.53
N LEU A 210 -8.73 -14.40 14.88
CA LEU A 210 -9.20 -14.26 16.27
C LEU A 210 -8.50 -15.25 17.23
N ARG A 211 -8.21 -16.46 16.77
CA ARG A 211 -7.63 -17.52 17.61
C ARG A 211 -6.12 -17.41 17.79
N LEU A 212 -5.40 -16.98 16.76
CA LEU A 212 -3.95 -17.12 16.68
C LEU A 212 -3.21 -15.78 16.71
N LEU A 213 -3.81 -14.70 16.22
CA LEU A 213 -3.10 -13.44 16.02
C LEU A 213 -2.61 -12.83 17.34
N SER A 214 -3.39 -12.94 18.43
CA SER A 214 -2.98 -12.48 19.77
C SER A 214 -1.66 -13.10 20.28
N LYS A 215 -1.26 -14.26 19.75
CA LYS A 215 -0.01 -14.95 20.15
C LYS A 215 1.22 -14.42 19.42
N GLU A 216 1.03 -13.84 18.24
CA GLU A 216 2.11 -13.25 17.44
C GLU A 216 2.31 -11.77 17.72
N LEU A 217 1.33 -11.12 18.36
CA LEU A 217 1.38 -9.70 18.72
C LEU A 217 2.02 -9.49 20.09
N VAL A 218 2.69 -8.34 20.23
CA VAL A 218 3.28 -7.90 21.49
C VAL A 218 2.34 -6.88 22.12
N GLY A 219 1.92 -7.11 23.36
CA GLY A 219 0.99 -6.24 24.08
C GLY A 219 0.60 -6.82 25.43
N VAL A 220 -0.16 -6.05 26.22
CA VAL A 220 -0.67 -6.49 27.54
C VAL A 220 -2.18 -6.50 27.47
N GLY A 221 -2.81 -7.66 27.68
CA GLY A 221 -4.26 -7.78 27.61
C GLY A 221 -4.83 -7.58 26.19
N ILE A 222 -4.13 -8.11 25.18
CA ILE A 222 -4.57 -8.02 23.78
C ILE A 222 -5.94 -8.70 23.63
N SER A 223 -6.93 -7.94 23.15
CA SER A 223 -8.26 -8.42 22.81
C SER A 223 -8.44 -8.39 21.30
N LEU A 224 -9.15 -9.40 20.78
CA LEU A 224 -9.60 -9.44 19.39
C LEU A 224 -11.10 -9.70 19.36
N SER A 225 -11.83 -8.90 18.60
CA SER A 225 -13.28 -9.05 18.41
C SER A 225 -13.65 -8.80 16.95
N LEU A 226 -14.81 -9.32 16.57
CA LEU A 226 -15.46 -8.93 15.32
C LEU A 226 -16.16 -7.60 15.58
N VAL A 227 -16.00 -6.67 14.65
CA VAL A 227 -16.73 -5.41 14.66
C VAL A 227 -18.14 -5.69 14.16
N ASP A 228 -19.13 -5.15 14.87
CA ASP A 228 -20.52 -5.34 14.52
C ASP A 228 -20.86 -4.74 13.16
N GLU A 229 -21.90 -5.30 12.56
CA GLU A 229 -22.42 -4.88 11.27
C GLU A 229 -22.89 -3.41 11.23
N HIS A 230 -23.05 -2.76 12.36
CA HIS A 230 -23.52 -1.36 12.38
C HIS A 230 -22.41 -0.39 12.77
N GLU A 231 -21.21 -0.90 13.02
CA GLU A 231 -20.08 -0.12 13.48
C GLU A 231 -19.14 0.22 12.31
N PHE A 232 -18.75 1.48 12.28
CA PHE A 232 -17.96 2.07 11.20
C PHE A 232 -16.47 1.88 11.48
N MET A 233 -15.68 1.65 10.42
CA MET A 233 -14.23 1.71 10.54
C MET A 233 -13.82 3.17 10.75
N PRO A 234 -13.03 3.48 11.78
CA PRO A 234 -12.61 4.86 12.03
C PRO A 234 -11.50 5.29 11.08
N ASP A 235 -11.39 6.60 10.86
CA ASP A 235 -10.25 7.20 10.19
C ASP A 235 -8.94 6.89 10.97
N GLY A 236 -7.86 6.56 10.26
CA GLY A 236 -6.57 6.30 10.89
C GLY A 236 -5.42 6.13 9.90
N GLU A 237 -4.22 5.83 10.42
CA GLU A 237 -3.05 5.55 9.60
C GLU A 237 -3.14 4.15 9.00
N ILE A 238 -2.93 4.06 7.68
CA ILE A 238 -2.93 2.76 7.01
C ILE A 238 -1.56 2.11 7.07
N GLN A 239 -1.55 0.91 7.61
CA GLN A 239 -0.38 0.06 7.63
C GLN A 239 -0.14 -0.53 6.24
N GLU A 240 1.09 -0.36 5.73
CA GLU A 240 1.48 -0.92 4.43
C GLU A 240 1.52 -2.45 4.47
N MET A 241 0.90 -3.09 3.47
CA MET A 241 0.82 -4.55 3.31
C MET A 241 2.09 -5.15 2.70
N LYS A 242 3.25 -4.83 3.28
CA LYS A 242 4.56 -5.40 2.89
C LYS A 242 5.14 -6.27 3.98
N LEU A 243 5.57 -7.47 3.59
CA LEU A 243 6.35 -8.34 4.45
C LEU A 243 7.74 -7.74 4.67
N SER A 244 8.31 -8.01 5.84
CA SER A 244 9.70 -7.68 6.07
C SER A 244 10.61 -8.51 5.16
N ARG A 245 11.69 -7.89 4.64
CA ARG A 245 12.67 -8.56 3.76
C ARG A 245 13.23 -9.86 4.35
N ILE A 246 13.31 -9.97 5.68
CA ILE A 246 13.80 -11.16 6.37
C ILE A 246 12.79 -12.31 6.23
N LEU A 247 11.50 -12.00 6.36
CA LEU A 247 10.42 -12.99 6.31
C LEU A 247 10.13 -13.43 4.87
N GLU A 248 10.20 -12.50 3.91
CA GLU A 248 10.20 -12.81 2.46
C GLU A 248 11.26 -13.85 2.11
N ARG A 249 12.52 -13.61 2.50
CA ARG A 249 13.64 -14.54 2.25
C ARG A 249 13.42 -15.91 2.90
N LYS A 250 12.85 -15.95 4.10
CA LYS A 250 12.53 -17.22 4.79
C LYS A 250 11.43 -17.97 4.06
N MET A 251 10.40 -17.28 3.58
CA MET A 251 9.32 -17.89 2.80
C MET A 251 9.82 -18.41 1.45
N ASP A 252 10.64 -17.64 0.75
CA ASP A 252 11.23 -18.06 -0.52
C ASP A 252 12.09 -19.31 -0.32
N ARG A 253 12.95 -19.32 0.71
CA ARG A 253 13.75 -20.51 1.05
C ARG A 253 12.88 -21.73 1.31
N LYS A 254 11.78 -21.60 2.06
CA LYS A 254 10.83 -22.70 2.29
C LYS A 254 10.13 -23.16 1.01
N LYS A 255 9.83 -22.26 0.08
CA LYS A 255 9.28 -22.62 -1.25
C LYS A 255 10.28 -23.43 -2.05
N TYR A 256 11.55 -23.02 -2.06
CA TYR A 256 12.63 -23.78 -2.70
C TYR A 256 12.81 -25.17 -2.06
N GLU A 257 12.81 -25.26 -0.73
CA GLU A 257 12.94 -26.55 -0.02
C GLU A 257 11.77 -27.49 -0.32
N LYS A 258 10.53 -26.99 -0.42
CA LYS A 258 9.36 -27.80 -0.82
C LYS A 258 9.35 -28.18 -2.30
N GLY A 259 9.87 -27.33 -3.18
CA GLY A 259 10.02 -27.63 -4.61
C GLY A 259 11.11 -28.64 -4.92
N TYR A 260 12.06 -28.86 -4.01
CA TYR A 260 13.14 -29.85 -4.15
C TYR A 260 12.76 -31.26 -3.67
N VAL A 261 11.57 -31.47 -3.10
CA VAL A 261 11.05 -32.83 -2.77
C VAL A 261 10.29 -33.41 -3.97
N GLN A 262 10.92 -33.39 -5.14
CA GLN A 262 10.61 -34.26 -6.27
C GLN A 262 11.94 -34.73 -6.86
N PHE A 263 12.62 -35.62 -6.12
CA PHE A 263 13.53 -36.56 -6.74
C PHE A 263 12.92 -37.94 -6.54
N SER A 264 12.39 -38.44 -7.66
CA SER A 264 12.11 -39.84 -7.96
C SER A 264 13.21 -40.78 -7.47
#